data_AF-A0A4V1IYS0-F1
#
_entry.id   AF-A0A4V1IYS0-F1
#
_cell.length_a   1.000
_cell.length_b   1.000
_cell.length_c   1.000
_cell.angle_alpha   90.00
_cell.angle_beta   90.00
_cell.angle_gamma   90.00
#
_symmetry.space_group_name_H-M   'P 1'
#
loop_
_entity.id
_entity.type
_entity.pdbx_description
1 polymer ?
#
loop_
_entity_poly.entity_id
_entity_poly.type
_entity_poly.pdbx_seq_one_letter_code
_entity_poly.pdbx_strand_id
1 'polypeptide(L)'
;LHAIELLEKGGTFKCRELVHGNKRQKPGEMTLDIPSSSKTVVDKVEPNQTLNQLHVPKTTNYTAIDAWIPGIGAFQMTVGKKHDIKEGAEEDLAMLGQGANKLYWLLPPLYYHSFTKKSPQDIEQHAVLIPYPE
;
A
#
# COMPACT_ATOMS: atom_id res chain seq x y z
N LEU A 1 2.48 12.30 -6.61
CA LEU A 1 3.04 11.98 -7.95
C LEU A 1 4.30 11.13 -7.82
N HIS A 2 5.35 11.59 -7.12
CA HIS A 2 6.59 10.83 -6.94
C HIS A 2 6.42 9.36 -6.51
N ALA A 3 5.62 9.05 -5.48
CA ALA A 3 5.46 7.67 -5.04
C ALA A 3 4.78 6.78 -6.11
N ILE A 4 3.81 7.30 -6.87
CA ILE A 4 3.17 6.58 -7.98
C ILE A 4 4.18 6.31 -9.09
N GLU A 5 5.04 7.28 -9.42
CA GLU A 5 6.10 7.10 -10.41
C GLU A 5 7.11 6.03 -9.99
N LEU A 6 7.41 5.94 -8.70
CA LEU A 6 8.25 4.87 -8.16
C LEU A 6 7.57 3.50 -8.23
N LEU A 7 6.28 3.41 -7.89
CA LEU A 7 5.52 2.17 -8.07
C LEU A 7 5.47 1.73 -9.54
N GLU A 8 5.30 2.69 -10.47
CA GLU A 8 5.27 2.46 -11.91
C GLU A 8 6.62 1.93 -12.42
N LYS A 9 7.72 2.59 -12.03
CA LYS A 9 9.08 2.11 -12.34
C LYS A 9 9.39 0.74 -11.73
N GLY A 10 8.73 0.39 -10.63
CA GLY A 10 9.02 -0.80 -9.85
C GLY A 10 10.41 -0.73 -9.18
N GLY A 11 10.85 -1.85 -8.65
CA GLY A 11 12.09 -2.01 -7.91
C GLY A 11 11.89 -2.67 -6.55
N THR A 12 12.96 -2.66 -5.76
CA THR A 12 12.98 -3.23 -4.41
C THR A 12 12.84 -2.12 -3.39
N PHE A 13 11.79 -2.20 -2.58
CA PHE A 13 11.50 -1.24 -1.53
C PHE A 13 11.74 -1.84 -0.16
N LYS A 14 12.32 -1.06 0.75
CA LYS A 14 12.36 -1.44 2.16
C LYS A 14 10.95 -1.36 2.73
N CYS A 15 10.52 -2.42 3.41
CA CYS A 15 9.29 -2.40 4.15
C CYS A 15 9.39 -3.12 5.49
N ARG A 16 8.40 -2.92 6.34
CA ARG A 16 8.29 -3.61 7.63
C ARG A 16 6.82 -3.79 7.98
N GLU A 17 6.48 -4.94 8.55
CA GLU A 17 5.14 -5.22 9.04
C GLU A 17 4.77 -4.24 10.18
N LEU A 18 3.53 -3.75 10.14
CA LEU A 18 2.94 -2.90 11.16
C LEU A 18 2.13 -3.75 12.13
N VAL A 19 2.76 -4.09 13.25
CA VAL A 19 2.11 -4.84 14.33
C VAL A 19 1.44 -3.94 15.35
N HIS A 20 0.40 -4.46 15.99
CA HIS A 20 -0.31 -3.78 17.08
C HIS A 20 0.66 -3.41 18.21
N GLY A 21 0.45 -2.25 18.84
CA GLY A 21 1.35 -1.67 19.84
C GLY A 21 1.61 -2.51 21.10
N ASN A 22 0.83 -3.58 21.32
CA ASN A 22 1.05 -4.53 22.41
C ASN A 22 2.17 -5.54 22.11
N LYS A 23 2.58 -5.70 20.84
CA LYS A 23 3.75 -6.50 20.49
C LYS A 23 5.02 -5.67 20.74
N ARG A 24 5.84 -6.09 21.71
CA ARG A 24 7.06 -5.37 22.13
C ARG A 24 8.20 -5.46 21.11
N GLN A 25 8.19 -6.44 20.21
CA GLN A 25 9.17 -6.56 19.13
C GLN A 25 8.65 -5.88 17.87
N LYS A 26 9.42 -4.92 17.36
CA LYS A 26 9.25 -4.44 15.99
C LYS A 26 9.71 -5.57 15.05
N PRO A 27 8.89 -6.00 14.08
CA PRO A 27 9.33 -6.90 13.03
C PRO A 27 10.56 -6.35 12.32
N GLY A 28 11.43 -7.24 11.83
CA GLY A 28 12.60 -6.86 11.07
C GLY A 28 12.24 -6.09 9.78
N GLU A 29 13.22 -5.43 9.19
CA GLU A 29 13.07 -4.91 7.82
C GLU A 29 13.02 -6.09 6.85
N MET A 30 12.12 -6.00 5.87
CA MET A 30 12.00 -6.92 4.74
C MET A 30 11.98 -6.10 3.44
N THR A 31 11.94 -6.80 2.31
CA THR A 31 11.87 -6.18 0.99
C THR A 31 10.51 -6.44 0.35
N LEU A 32 9.98 -5.41 -0.31
CA LEU A 32 8.86 -5.49 -1.22
C LEU A 32 9.40 -5.31 -2.64
N ASP A 33 9.32 -6.36 -3.44
CA ASP A 33 9.70 -6.30 -4.84
C ASP A 33 8.47 -6.01 -5.70
N ILE A 34 8.53 -4.90 -6.43
CA ILE A 34 7.46 -4.48 -7.35
C ILE A 34 8.03 -4.56 -8.76
N PRO A 35 7.44 -5.35 -9.67
CA PRO A 35 7.84 -5.36 -11.06
C PRO A 35 7.51 -4.00 -11.71
N SER A 36 8.36 -3.56 -12.62
CA SER A 36 8.07 -2.39 -13.45
C SER A 36 6.78 -2.63 -14.24
N SER A 37 5.88 -1.67 -14.24
CA SER A 37 4.62 -1.75 -14.97
C SER A 37 4.19 -0.38 -15.47
N SER A 38 3.19 -0.33 -16.36
CA SER A 38 2.61 0.96 -16.72
C SER A 38 1.52 1.35 -15.73
N LYS A 39 1.32 2.64 -15.51
CA LYS A 39 0.14 3.10 -14.76
C LYS A 39 -1.11 3.03 -15.65
N THR A 40 -2.18 2.45 -15.11
CA THR A 40 -3.52 2.54 -15.69
C THR A 40 -4.45 3.29 -14.75
N VAL A 41 -5.34 4.10 -15.33
CA VAL A 41 -6.35 4.84 -14.57
C VAL A 41 -7.67 4.10 -14.71
N VAL A 42 -8.25 3.70 -13.59
CA VAL A 42 -9.46 2.87 -13.54
C VAL A 42 -10.45 3.45 -12.53
N ASP A 43 -11.73 3.08 -12.63
CA ASP A 43 -12.76 3.68 -11.76
C ASP A 43 -12.77 3.08 -10.34
N LYS A 44 -12.44 1.79 -10.21
CA LYS A 44 -12.45 1.03 -8.94
C LYS A 44 -11.61 -0.25 -9.06
N VAL A 45 -11.38 -0.93 -7.94
CA VAL A 45 -10.85 -2.29 -7.94
C VAL A 45 -11.90 -3.25 -8.51
N GLU A 46 -11.44 -4.17 -9.36
CA GLU A 46 -12.29 -5.19 -9.97
C GLU A 46 -11.61 -6.56 -9.89
N PRO A 47 -12.38 -7.66 -9.80
CA PRO A 47 -11.82 -9.00 -9.85
C PRO A 47 -11.16 -9.26 -11.21
N ASN A 48 -10.07 -10.04 -11.19
CA ASN A 48 -9.32 -10.47 -12.39
C ASN A 48 -8.67 -9.32 -13.19
N GLN A 49 -8.40 -8.18 -12.54
CA GLN A 49 -7.53 -7.16 -13.12
C GLN A 49 -6.13 -7.73 -13.43
N THR A 50 -5.45 -7.13 -14.40
CA THR A 50 -4.15 -7.59 -14.86
C THR A 50 -3.16 -7.65 -13.69
N LEU A 51 -2.62 -8.84 -13.44
CA LEU A 51 -1.60 -9.04 -12.40
C LEU A 51 -0.37 -8.18 -12.68
N ASN A 52 0.29 -7.73 -11.61
CA ASN A 52 1.52 -6.94 -11.69
C ASN A 52 1.38 -5.60 -12.46
N GLN A 53 0.16 -5.12 -12.67
CA GLN A 53 -0.12 -3.83 -13.28
C GLN A 53 -0.46 -2.79 -12.22
N LEU A 54 0.12 -1.59 -12.31
CA LEU A 54 -0.26 -0.47 -11.45
C LEU A 54 -1.60 0.14 -11.88
N HIS A 55 -2.54 0.17 -10.95
CA HIS A 55 -3.84 0.81 -11.10
C HIS A 55 -3.97 1.98 -10.12
N VAL A 56 -4.49 3.10 -10.63
CA VAL A 56 -4.76 4.32 -9.86
C VAL A 56 -6.22 4.71 -10.08
N PRO A 57 -6.98 5.03 -9.02
CA PRO A 57 -8.38 5.41 -9.16
C PRO A 57 -8.49 6.75 -9.89
N LYS A 58 -9.46 6.85 -10.80
CA LYS A 58 -9.74 8.06 -11.59
C LYS A 58 -10.24 9.21 -10.73
N THR A 59 -10.96 8.90 -9.66
CA THR A 59 -11.56 9.90 -8.76
C THR A 59 -11.12 9.69 -7.32
N THR A 60 -10.97 10.78 -6.57
CA THR A 60 -10.66 10.75 -5.14
C THR A 60 -11.83 10.27 -4.27
N ASN A 61 -13.02 10.07 -4.86
CA ASN A 61 -14.21 9.60 -4.16
C ASN A 61 -14.18 8.08 -3.91
N TYR A 62 -13.35 7.35 -4.67
CA TYR A 62 -12.95 5.99 -4.33
C TYR A 62 -11.96 6.06 -3.17
N THR A 63 -12.50 6.27 -1.99
CA THR A 63 -11.74 6.83 -0.88
C THR A 63 -10.87 5.77 -0.18
N ALA A 64 -11.05 4.48 -0.42
CA ALA A 64 -10.42 3.41 0.36
C ALA A 64 -8.90 3.25 0.15
N ILE A 65 -8.42 3.34 -1.10
CA ILE A 65 -7.05 3.02 -1.51
C ILE A 65 -6.56 4.05 -2.55
N ASP A 66 -5.30 4.48 -2.46
CA ASP A 66 -4.73 5.49 -3.37
C ASP A 66 -4.17 4.87 -4.67
N ALA A 67 -3.72 3.61 -4.63
CA ALA A 67 -3.29 2.81 -5.79
C ALA A 67 -3.25 1.31 -5.44
N TRP A 68 -3.24 0.41 -6.42
CA TRP A 68 -3.09 -1.03 -6.18
C TRP A 68 -2.38 -1.75 -7.31
N ILE A 69 -1.82 -2.91 -6.99
CA ILE A 69 -1.26 -3.85 -7.96
C ILE A 69 -1.81 -5.25 -7.63
N PRO A 70 -2.68 -5.83 -8.48
CA PRO A 70 -3.17 -7.19 -8.29
C PRO A 70 -2.01 -8.18 -8.23
N GLY A 71 -2.06 -9.10 -7.26
CA GLY A 71 -0.97 -10.03 -6.92
C GLY A 71 0.06 -9.48 -5.93
N ILE A 72 0.03 -8.18 -5.60
CA ILE A 72 0.96 -7.55 -4.64
C ILE A 72 0.21 -6.95 -3.47
N GLY A 73 -0.70 -6.01 -3.73
CA GLY A 73 -1.50 -5.36 -2.70
C GLY A 73 -1.89 -3.92 -3.04
N ALA A 74 -2.49 -3.28 -2.04
CA ALA A 74 -2.94 -1.89 -2.11
C ALA A 74 -1.93 -0.94 -1.48
N PHE A 75 -1.93 0.30 -1.93
CA PHE A 75 -1.02 1.35 -1.51
C PHE A 75 -1.79 2.58 -1.05
N GLN A 76 -1.35 3.14 0.07
CA GLN A 76 -1.89 4.36 0.63
C GLN A 76 -0.79 5.40 0.82
N MET A 77 -0.99 6.55 0.19
CA MET A 77 -0.02 7.65 0.08
C MET A 77 -0.33 8.79 1.03
N THR A 78 -1.58 8.94 1.43
CA THR A 78 -1.97 10.03 2.32
C THR A 78 -1.50 9.70 3.73
N VAL A 79 -0.53 10.46 4.27
CA VAL A 79 0.03 10.36 5.64
C VAL A 79 -0.43 11.54 6.55
N GLY A 80 -1.74 11.81 6.68
CA GLY A 80 -2.33 12.72 7.70
C GLY A 80 -2.95 12.05 8.94
N LYS A 81 -2.83 12.70 10.11
CA LYS A 81 -3.17 12.27 11.50
C LYS A 81 -4.43 11.41 11.78
N LYS A 82 -5.40 11.26 10.86
CA LYS A 82 -6.67 10.53 11.04
C LYS A 82 -6.77 9.27 10.15
N HIS A 83 -5.72 8.45 10.13
CA HIS A 83 -5.50 7.35 9.17
C HIS A 83 -6.48 6.18 9.21
N ASP A 84 -7.78 6.35 9.24
CA ASP A 84 -8.65 5.19 9.26
C ASP A 84 -8.67 4.47 7.90
N ILE A 85 -8.57 3.15 7.96
CA ILE A 85 -8.84 2.28 6.82
C ILE A 85 -10.32 2.47 6.55
N LYS A 86 -10.65 2.94 5.34
CA LYS A 86 -12.03 3.29 5.04
C LYS A 86 -12.84 2.02 4.80
N GLU A 87 -14.12 2.13 5.08
CA GLU A 87 -15.11 1.08 4.79
C GLU A 87 -15.00 0.67 3.30
N GLY A 88 -14.97 -0.63 3.02
CA GLY A 88 -14.76 -1.19 1.68
C GLY A 88 -13.32 -1.60 1.36
N ALA A 89 -12.30 -1.13 2.09
CA ALA A 89 -10.91 -1.49 1.81
C ALA A 89 -10.65 -3.01 1.92
N GLU A 90 -11.32 -3.71 2.84
CA GLU A 90 -11.19 -5.16 2.99
C GLU A 90 -11.73 -5.91 1.76
N GLU A 91 -12.89 -5.48 1.25
CA GLU A 91 -13.50 -6.06 0.04
C GLU A 91 -12.61 -5.80 -1.18
N ASP A 92 -12.11 -4.58 -1.32
CA ASP A 92 -11.19 -4.19 -2.38
C ASP A 92 -9.90 -5.03 -2.33
N LEU A 93 -9.30 -5.20 -1.16
CA LEU A 93 -8.11 -6.01 -0.96
C LEU A 93 -8.33 -7.48 -1.30
N ALA A 94 -9.50 -8.03 -0.97
CA ALA A 94 -9.85 -9.41 -1.31
C ALA A 94 -9.91 -9.64 -2.83
N MET A 95 -10.22 -8.60 -3.62
CA MET A 95 -10.26 -8.68 -5.08
C MET A 95 -8.87 -8.64 -5.75
N LEU A 96 -7.81 -8.28 -5.01
CA LEU A 96 -6.44 -8.19 -5.56
C LEU A 96 -5.79 -9.54 -5.82
N GLY A 97 -6.42 -10.63 -5.37
CA GLY A 97 -5.94 -12.00 -5.55
C GLY A 97 -5.33 -12.60 -4.29
N GLN A 98 -5.09 -13.91 -4.35
CA GLN A 98 -4.59 -14.68 -3.20
C GLN A 98 -3.21 -14.18 -2.78
N GLY A 99 -3.05 -13.86 -1.49
CA GLY A 99 -1.80 -13.33 -0.93
C GLY A 99 -1.56 -11.83 -1.16
N ALA A 100 -2.43 -11.16 -1.94
CA ALA A 100 -2.38 -9.72 -2.19
C ALA A 100 -3.33 -8.90 -1.29
N ASN A 101 -4.01 -9.55 -0.33
CA ASN A 101 -4.82 -8.87 0.68
C ASN A 101 -3.93 -8.19 1.73
N LYS A 102 -3.18 -7.18 1.28
CA LYS A 102 -2.19 -6.44 2.06
C LYS A 102 -2.27 -4.96 1.74
N LEU A 103 -2.18 -4.14 2.79
CA LEU A 103 -2.15 -2.68 2.67
C LEU A 103 -0.76 -2.13 2.99
N TYR A 104 -0.17 -1.42 2.02
CA TYR A 104 1.14 -0.81 2.09
C TYR A 104 1.02 0.71 2.28
N TRP A 105 1.51 1.20 3.42
CA TRP A 105 1.61 2.62 3.72
C TRP A 105 2.90 3.18 3.13
N LEU A 106 2.78 4.09 2.17
CA LEU A 106 3.92 4.74 1.53
C LEU A 106 4.38 5.93 2.36
N LEU A 107 5.55 5.81 3.00
CA LEU A 107 6.04 6.76 4.00
C LEU A 107 7.36 7.40 3.56
N PRO A 108 7.50 8.73 3.70
CA PRO A 108 8.80 9.36 3.55
C PRO A 108 9.74 8.95 4.70
N PRO A 109 11.08 9.12 4.53
CA PRO A 109 12.07 8.66 5.49
C PRO A 109 11.85 9.18 6.92
N LEU A 110 11.38 10.43 7.04
CA LEU A 110 11.11 11.06 8.34
C LEU A 110 10.07 10.32 9.18
N TYR A 111 9.08 9.66 8.55
CA TYR A 111 8.01 8.98 9.28
C TYR A 111 8.17 7.46 9.32
N TYR A 112 8.98 6.88 8.44
CA TYR A 112 9.08 5.43 8.26
C TYR A 112 9.40 4.67 9.56
N HIS A 113 10.35 5.14 10.38
CA HIS A 113 10.78 4.43 11.60
C HIS A 113 9.86 4.64 12.82
N SER A 114 9.10 5.75 12.83
CA SER A 114 8.18 6.11 13.91
C SER A 114 6.73 5.74 13.63
N PHE A 115 6.38 5.47 12.37
CA PHE A 115 5.01 5.16 12.00
C PHE A 115 4.55 3.86 12.66
N THR A 116 3.43 3.96 13.33
CA THR A 116 2.72 2.85 13.95
C THR A 116 1.24 3.09 13.71
N LYS A 117 0.49 2.02 13.50
CA LYS A 117 -0.97 2.09 13.33
C LYS A 117 -1.62 1.19 14.37
N LYS A 118 -2.67 1.70 15.02
CA LYS A 118 -3.61 0.85 15.75
C LYS A 118 -4.41 0.10 14.69
N SER A 119 -3.95 -1.08 14.28
CA SER A 119 -4.59 -1.84 13.20
C SER A 119 -5.98 -2.35 13.62
N PRO A 120 -6.98 -2.35 12.71
CA PRO A 120 -8.06 -3.33 12.75
C PRO A 120 -7.49 -4.75 12.59
N GLN A 121 -8.17 -5.76 13.15
CA GLN A 121 -7.59 -7.08 13.39
C GLN A 121 -7.33 -7.90 12.12
N ASP A 122 -7.94 -7.52 11.00
CA ASP A 122 -8.16 -8.44 9.87
C ASP A 122 -7.38 -8.08 8.59
N ILE A 123 -6.65 -6.94 8.57
CA ILE A 123 -5.87 -6.51 7.40
C ILE A 123 -4.38 -6.46 7.71
N GLU A 124 -3.60 -7.25 6.97
CA GLU A 124 -2.14 -7.24 7.00
C GLU A 124 -1.61 -5.89 6.47
N GLN A 125 -0.80 -5.20 7.29
CA GLN A 125 -0.33 -3.86 7.00
C GLN A 125 1.18 -3.74 7.06
N HIS A 126 1.74 -2.99 6.12
CA HIS A 126 3.18 -2.77 6.00
C HIS A 126 3.47 -1.29 5.83
N ALA A 127 4.55 -0.82 6.43
CA ALA A 127 5.16 0.47 6.08
C ALA A 127 6.18 0.23 4.98
N VAL A 128 6.13 1.03 3.92
CA VAL A 128 7.10 1.03 2.82
C VAL A 128 7.83 2.36 2.82
N LEU A 129 9.15 2.30 2.78
CA LEU A 129 9.99 3.48 2.68
C LEU A 129 9.98 4.01 1.24
N ILE A 130 9.48 5.23 1.08
CA ILE A 130 9.56 5.98 -0.17
C ILE A 130 10.60 7.08 0.01
N PRO A 131 11.69 7.11 -0.79
CA PRO A 131 12.68 8.16 -0.71
C PRO A 131 12.09 9.52 -1.08
N TYR A 132 12.79 10.61 -0.72
CA TYR A 132 12.45 11.93 -1.23
C TYR A 132 12.77 12.00 -2.74
N PRO A 133 12.03 12.80 -3.52
CA PRO A 133 12.46 13.12 -4.87
C PRO A 133 13.87 13.75 -4.82
N GLU A 134 14.72 13.39 -5.77
CA GLU A 134 16.03 14.03 -5.99
C GLU A 134 15.90 15.49 -6.41
#